data_AF-A0A7S1S2C8-F1
#
_entry.id   AF-A0A7S1S2C8-F1
#
_cell.length_a   1.000
_cell.length_b   1.000
_cell.length_c   1.000
_cell.angle_alpha   90.00
_cell.angle_beta   90.00
_cell.angle_gamma   90.00
#
_symmetry.space_group_name_H-M   'P 1'
#
loop_
_entity.id
_entity.type
_entity.pdbx_description
1 polymer ?
#
loop_
_entity_poly.entity_id
_entity_poly.type
_entity_poly.pdbx_seq_one_letter_code
_entity_poly.pdbx_strand_id
1 'polypeptide(L)'
;TGELVSAFVVNLANPYIGSVHVLLESGGFGKDNACDSLPELLIKESNASHLHPLDVHKITCVHVRKQPTYADFFSYANSTLADQDVLLANTDVVFDETLARVQRPVDAHLTHVLSVQPPPYRGRYREIFGAECETEARCEVPRWSGWVSVGNSWDAYIFHAPLPPSFNFTRVDHVMNIPHAENVAGYELERQAGRQLSNPCLHVHAFHWHCIGGGMHSKASIRKMTHRVVSKVLPCYDCPGMAQKIAWCSRGFLANISAPSSQRLFIYPTTVQACLSGPQDLEHLDAKLQNNELGPCRKPNEVGCLIAHGEWVAHEHKLS
;
A
#
# COMPACT_ATOMS: atom_id res chain seq x y z
N THR A 1 -0.13 19.78 -11.02
CA THR A 1 0.08 18.83 -12.14
C THR A 1 1.48 18.27 -12.16
N GLY A 2 2.53 19.00 -11.73
CA GLY A 2 3.90 18.46 -11.67
C GLY A 2 4.02 17.13 -10.92
N GLU A 3 3.66 17.08 -9.63
CA GLU A 3 3.86 15.89 -8.78
C GLU A 3 3.29 14.59 -9.34
N LEU A 4 2.05 14.61 -9.85
CA LEU A 4 1.40 13.41 -10.41
C LEU A 4 2.13 12.90 -11.67
N VAL A 5 2.57 13.82 -12.53
CA VAL A 5 3.30 13.44 -13.76
C VAL A 5 4.70 12.96 -13.39
N SER A 6 5.40 13.60 -12.45
CA SER A 6 6.72 13.15 -12.01
C SER A 6 6.64 11.78 -11.31
N ALA A 7 5.63 11.55 -10.46
CA ALA A 7 5.40 10.24 -9.85
C ALA A 7 5.17 9.14 -10.90
N PHE A 8 4.38 9.43 -11.94
CA PHE A 8 4.20 8.55 -13.09
C PHE A 8 5.53 8.22 -13.78
N VAL A 9 6.34 9.25 -14.08
CA VAL A 9 7.65 9.09 -14.75
C VAL A 9 8.60 8.25 -13.91
N VAL A 10 8.65 8.45 -12.59
CA VAL A 10 9.50 7.65 -11.70
C VAL A 10 9.08 6.18 -11.70
N ASN A 11 7.78 5.89 -11.66
CA ASN A 11 7.29 4.52 -11.75
C ASN A 11 7.56 3.87 -13.12
N LEU A 12 7.47 4.63 -14.23
CA LEU A 12 7.88 4.12 -15.55
C LEU A 12 9.36 3.70 -15.60
N ALA A 13 10.21 4.46 -14.91
CA ALA A 13 11.64 4.18 -14.80
C ALA A 13 11.94 3.01 -13.83
N ASN A 14 10.98 2.56 -13.03
CA ASN A 14 11.18 1.45 -12.12
C ASN A 14 11.35 0.12 -12.90
N PRO A 15 12.49 -0.59 -12.76
CA PRO A 15 12.75 -1.80 -13.53
C PRO A 15 11.86 -3.00 -13.14
N TYR A 16 11.19 -2.92 -11.98
CA TYR A 16 10.31 -4.00 -11.50
C TYR A 16 8.85 -3.85 -11.98
N ILE A 17 8.52 -2.74 -12.65
CA ILE A 17 7.24 -2.50 -13.31
C ILE A 17 7.39 -2.81 -14.80
N GLY A 18 6.71 -3.86 -15.27
CA GLY A 18 6.80 -4.34 -16.66
C GLY A 18 6.12 -3.42 -17.67
N SER A 19 4.88 -3.03 -17.38
CA SER A 19 4.09 -2.07 -18.15
C SER A 19 3.28 -1.19 -17.19
N VAL A 20 2.86 0.00 -17.67
CA VAL A 20 1.99 0.92 -16.93
C VAL A 20 0.73 1.14 -17.76
N HIS A 21 -0.41 0.77 -17.19
CA HIS A 21 -1.72 0.97 -17.79
C HIS A 21 -2.40 2.13 -17.09
N VAL A 22 -2.75 3.17 -17.84
CA VAL A 22 -3.41 4.37 -17.30
C VAL A 22 -4.78 4.55 -17.93
N LEU A 23 -5.82 4.52 -17.10
CA LEU A 23 -7.18 4.86 -17.51
C LEU A 23 -7.32 6.37 -17.37
N LEU A 24 -7.20 7.09 -18.49
CA LEU A 24 -7.13 8.54 -18.51
C LEU A 24 -8.45 9.15 -18.97
N GLU A 25 -9.05 9.97 -18.11
CA GLU A 25 -10.24 10.75 -18.45
C GLU A 25 -9.86 11.87 -19.42
N SER A 26 -10.52 11.93 -20.58
CA SER A 26 -10.42 13.09 -21.47
C SER A 26 -11.67 13.98 -21.33
N GLY A 27 -11.49 15.29 -21.51
CA GLY A 27 -12.51 16.27 -21.21
C GLY A 27 -13.66 16.32 -22.21
N GLY A 28 -14.61 15.39 -22.14
CA GLY A 28 -15.90 15.46 -22.84
C GLY A 28 -15.83 15.43 -24.38
N PHE A 29 -17.00 15.31 -25.03
CA PHE A 29 -17.11 15.18 -26.49
C PHE A 29 -16.41 16.32 -27.24
N GLY A 30 -15.39 15.99 -28.04
CA GLY A 30 -14.76 16.91 -28.99
C GLY A 30 -13.47 17.58 -28.50
N LYS A 31 -12.93 17.24 -27.32
CA LYS A 31 -11.55 17.59 -26.96
C LYS A 31 -10.60 16.48 -27.38
N ASP A 32 -9.36 16.85 -27.70
CA ASP A 32 -8.31 15.91 -28.08
C ASP A 32 -8.20 14.77 -27.06
N ASN A 33 -8.02 13.54 -27.56
CA ASN A 33 -7.86 12.37 -26.72
C ASN A 33 -6.62 12.59 -25.84
N ALA A 34 -6.81 12.67 -24.52
CA ALA A 34 -5.74 12.95 -23.57
C ALA A 34 -4.59 11.91 -23.67
N CYS A 35 -4.86 10.70 -24.16
CA CYS A 35 -3.84 9.70 -24.42
C CYS A 35 -2.86 10.11 -25.53
N ASP A 36 -3.28 10.91 -26.52
CA ASP A 36 -2.45 11.27 -27.66
C ASP A 36 -1.30 12.21 -27.26
N SER A 37 -1.54 13.07 -26.26
CA SER A 37 -0.55 14.02 -25.73
C SER A 37 0.22 13.49 -24.51
N LEU A 38 -0.19 12.35 -23.95
CA LEU A 38 0.44 11.79 -22.74
C LEU A 38 1.94 11.48 -22.93
N PRO A 39 2.39 10.81 -24.01
CA PRO A 39 3.82 10.54 -24.19
C PRO A 39 4.67 11.81 -24.25
N GLU A 40 4.21 12.85 -24.94
CA GLU A 40 4.93 14.14 -25.01
C GLU A 40 5.03 14.79 -23.64
N LEU A 41 3.94 14.79 -22.86
CA LEU A 41 3.92 15.30 -21.50
C LEU A 41 4.93 14.56 -20.60
N LEU A 42 4.96 13.24 -20.66
CA LEU A 42 5.87 12.41 -19.86
C LEU A 42 7.33 12.58 -20.28
N ILE A 43 7.62 12.70 -21.57
CA ILE A 43 8.98 12.99 -22.07
C ILE A 43 9.43 14.36 -21.57
N LYS A 44 8.58 15.38 -21.64
CA LYS A 44 8.89 16.71 -21.15
C LYS A 44 9.19 16.70 -19.64
N GLU A 45 8.37 15.99 -18.87
CA GLU A 45 8.55 15.87 -17.42
C GLU A 45 9.81 15.06 -17.06
N SER A 46 10.09 13.98 -17.77
CA SER A 46 11.32 13.20 -17.63
C SER A 46 12.57 14.06 -17.86
N ASN A 47 12.54 14.97 -18.84
CA ASN A 47 13.66 15.88 -19.11
C ASN A 47 13.88 16.86 -17.97
N ALA A 48 12.79 17.42 -17.45
CA ALA A 48 12.84 18.31 -16.29
C ALA A 48 13.31 17.60 -15.02
N SER A 49 12.96 16.32 -14.85
CA SER A 49 13.31 15.50 -13.69
C SER A 49 14.66 14.75 -13.82
N HIS A 50 15.35 14.89 -14.96
CA HIS A 50 16.59 14.16 -15.27
C HIS A 50 16.47 12.61 -15.23
N LEU A 51 15.31 12.06 -15.61
CA LEU A 51 15.00 10.61 -15.54
C LEU A 51 15.21 9.85 -16.87
N HIS A 52 16.20 10.23 -17.67
CA HIS A 52 16.42 9.66 -19.01
C HIS A 52 17.24 8.36 -19.04
N PRO A 53 16.96 7.45 -19.99
CA PRO A 53 15.87 7.47 -20.98
C PRO A 53 14.55 6.89 -20.44
N LEU A 54 13.42 7.53 -20.76
CA LEU A 54 12.08 7.02 -20.44
C LEU A 54 11.63 6.00 -21.48
N ASP A 55 11.26 4.79 -21.04
CA ASP A 55 10.69 3.77 -21.91
C ASP A 55 9.17 3.97 -22.07
N VAL A 56 8.80 4.82 -23.03
CA VAL A 56 7.38 5.10 -23.33
C VAL A 56 6.64 3.90 -23.92
N HIS A 57 7.35 2.85 -24.38
CA HIS A 57 6.69 1.63 -24.89
C HIS A 57 6.07 0.80 -23.75
N LYS A 58 6.44 1.05 -22.50
CA LYS A 58 5.76 0.49 -21.33
C LYS A 58 4.34 1.01 -21.13
N ILE A 59 3.97 2.11 -21.79
CA ILE A 59 2.71 2.81 -21.51
C ILE A 59 1.60 2.25 -22.37
N THR A 60 0.52 1.81 -21.73
CA THR A 60 -0.78 1.60 -22.37
C THR A 60 -1.76 2.64 -21.82
N CYS A 61 -2.13 3.63 -22.63
CA CYS A 61 -3.14 4.60 -22.26
C CYS A 61 -4.52 4.15 -22.73
N VAL A 62 -5.47 4.11 -21.81
CA VAL A 62 -6.86 3.71 -22.06
C VAL A 62 -7.74 4.91 -21.81
N HIS A 63 -8.38 5.38 -22.87
CA HIS A 63 -9.31 6.50 -22.78
C HIS A 63 -10.59 6.10 -22.01
N VAL A 64 -10.96 6.89 -21.00
CA VAL A 64 -12.23 6.74 -20.27
C VAL A 64 -13.04 8.06 -20.27
N ARG A 65 -14.36 7.95 -20.06
CA ARG A 65 -15.29 9.10 -20.13
C ARG A 65 -15.44 9.88 -18.82
N LYS A 66 -15.04 9.27 -17.71
CA LYS A 66 -15.14 9.78 -16.35
C LYS A 66 -13.96 9.25 -15.55
N GLN A 67 -13.67 9.86 -14.41
CA GLN A 67 -12.71 9.32 -13.45
C GLN A 67 -13.00 7.83 -13.16
N PRO A 68 -12.01 6.92 -13.33
CA PRO A 68 -12.20 5.50 -13.09
C PRO A 68 -12.55 5.16 -11.64
N THR A 69 -13.38 4.14 -11.47
CA THR A 69 -13.68 3.52 -10.17
C THR A 69 -12.82 2.28 -9.91
N TYR A 70 -12.82 1.76 -8.69
CA TYR A 70 -12.23 0.44 -8.40
C TYR A 70 -12.86 -0.66 -9.27
N ALA A 71 -14.16 -0.57 -9.57
CA ALA A 71 -14.84 -1.46 -10.50
C ALA A 71 -14.21 -1.41 -11.90
N ASP A 72 -13.96 -0.20 -12.42
CA ASP A 72 -13.31 -0.01 -13.73
C ASP A 72 -11.90 -0.63 -13.73
N PHE A 73 -11.10 -0.37 -12.70
CA PHE A 73 -9.73 -0.90 -12.60
C PHE A 73 -9.70 -2.43 -12.48
N PHE A 74 -10.50 -3.03 -11.60
CA PHE A 74 -10.52 -4.49 -11.44
C PHE A 74 -11.10 -5.18 -12.68
N SER A 75 -12.14 -4.60 -13.31
CA SER A 75 -12.69 -5.14 -14.56
C SER A 75 -11.67 -5.05 -15.71
N TYR A 76 -10.93 -3.94 -15.80
CA TYR A 76 -9.85 -3.79 -16.78
C TYR A 76 -8.75 -4.83 -16.57
N ALA A 77 -8.27 -4.99 -15.33
CA ALA A 77 -7.28 -5.99 -14.97
C ALA A 77 -7.75 -7.42 -15.33
N ASN A 78 -8.99 -7.77 -14.99
CA ASN A 78 -9.55 -9.09 -15.30
C ASN A 78 -9.62 -9.39 -16.81
N SER A 79 -9.92 -8.37 -17.62
CA SER A 79 -10.14 -8.54 -19.06
C SER A 79 -8.88 -8.39 -19.91
N THR A 80 -7.89 -7.62 -19.44
CA THR A 80 -6.73 -7.22 -20.24
C THR A 80 -5.40 -7.71 -19.66
N LEU A 81 -5.35 -7.96 -18.35
CA LEU A 81 -4.13 -8.34 -17.61
C LEU A 81 -4.27 -9.73 -16.98
N ALA A 82 -5.02 -10.64 -17.63
CA ALA A 82 -5.17 -12.01 -17.15
C ALA A 82 -3.80 -12.71 -17.03
N ASP A 83 -3.66 -13.51 -15.97
CA ASP A 83 -2.43 -14.23 -15.60
C ASP A 83 -1.24 -13.31 -15.28
N GLN A 84 -1.49 -12.05 -14.93
CA GLN A 84 -0.47 -11.08 -14.52
C GLN A 84 -0.62 -10.66 -13.05
N ASP A 85 0.51 -10.34 -12.44
CA ASP A 85 0.54 -9.63 -11.16
C ASP A 85 0.31 -8.13 -11.43
N VAL A 86 -0.72 -7.57 -10.79
CA VAL A 86 -1.17 -6.20 -11.00
C VAL A 86 -0.85 -5.37 -9.77
N LEU A 87 -0.13 -4.27 -9.99
CA LEU A 87 0.03 -3.17 -9.04
C LEU A 87 -0.95 -2.05 -9.41
N LEU A 88 -2.02 -1.91 -8.64
CA LEU A 88 -2.98 -0.80 -8.75
C LEU A 88 -2.61 0.26 -7.72
N ALA A 89 -2.41 1.51 -8.13
CA ALA A 89 -2.04 2.59 -7.21
C ALA A 89 -2.63 3.94 -7.61
N ASN A 90 -2.78 4.86 -6.65
CA ASN A 90 -3.05 6.27 -6.96
C ASN A 90 -1.84 6.85 -7.73
N THR A 91 -2.10 7.81 -8.62
CA THR A 91 -1.06 8.36 -9.52
C THR A 91 0.06 9.11 -8.79
N ASP A 92 -0.19 9.55 -7.57
CA ASP A 92 0.76 10.21 -6.66
C ASP A 92 1.60 9.24 -5.82
N VAL A 93 1.45 7.92 -6.00
CA VAL A 93 2.25 6.91 -5.27
C VAL A 93 3.47 6.53 -6.10
N VAL A 94 4.65 6.57 -5.49
CA VAL A 94 5.92 6.18 -6.11
C VAL A 94 6.51 4.95 -5.42
N PHE A 95 7.03 4.01 -6.21
CA PHE A 95 7.69 2.80 -5.74
C PHE A 95 9.18 2.82 -6.05
N ASP A 96 9.99 2.24 -5.16
CA ASP A 96 11.43 2.07 -5.35
C ASP A 96 11.80 0.60 -5.70
N GLU A 97 13.08 0.25 -5.60
CA GLU A 97 13.60 -1.08 -5.87
C GLU A 97 13.06 -2.16 -4.91
N THR A 98 12.46 -1.78 -3.79
CA THR A 98 11.92 -2.76 -2.83
C THR A 98 10.72 -3.53 -3.38
N LEU A 99 10.10 -3.07 -4.47
CA LEU A 99 9.09 -3.83 -5.22
C LEU A 99 9.61 -5.21 -5.67
N ALA A 100 10.93 -5.35 -5.85
CA ALA A 100 11.60 -6.62 -6.14
C ALA A 100 11.37 -7.71 -5.08
N ARG A 101 11.00 -7.31 -3.85
CA ARG A 101 10.80 -8.23 -2.72
C ARG A 101 9.46 -8.95 -2.78
N VAL A 102 8.54 -8.57 -3.64
CA VAL A 102 7.29 -9.31 -3.85
C VAL A 102 7.61 -10.62 -4.57
N GLN A 103 7.22 -11.76 -4.00
CA GLN A 103 7.29 -13.06 -4.66
C GLN A 103 6.33 -13.07 -5.84
N ARG A 104 6.83 -13.55 -6.99
CA ARG A 104 6.08 -13.62 -8.23
C ARG A 104 6.06 -15.06 -8.75
N PRO A 105 4.91 -15.58 -9.23
CA PRO A 105 3.60 -14.92 -9.25
C PRO A 105 3.04 -14.68 -7.83
N VAL A 106 2.21 -13.65 -7.67
CA VAL A 106 1.48 -13.40 -6.42
C VAL A 106 0.45 -14.51 -6.24
N ASP A 107 0.31 -15.02 -5.01
CA ASP A 107 -0.67 -16.07 -4.72
C ASP A 107 -2.11 -15.61 -5.05
N ALA A 108 -2.88 -16.46 -5.73
CA ALA A 108 -4.24 -16.15 -6.18
C ALA A 108 -5.25 -15.99 -5.02
N HIS A 109 -4.88 -16.33 -3.80
CA HIS A 109 -5.63 -16.08 -2.58
C HIS A 109 -5.06 -14.92 -1.76
N LEU A 110 -4.02 -14.24 -2.23
CA LEU A 110 -3.40 -13.13 -1.54
C LEU A 110 -3.67 -11.81 -2.25
N THR A 111 -3.78 -10.75 -1.46
CA THR A 111 -3.74 -9.36 -1.93
C THR A 111 -2.94 -8.54 -0.94
N HIS A 112 -1.93 -7.83 -1.44
CA HIS A 112 -1.25 -6.84 -0.64
C HIS A 112 -1.99 -5.51 -0.71
N VAL A 113 -2.23 -4.89 0.44
CA VAL A 113 -2.67 -3.50 0.55
C VAL A 113 -1.51 -2.70 1.08
N LEU A 114 -1.11 -1.63 0.41
CA LEU A 114 0.09 -0.87 0.78
C LEU A 114 -0.31 0.45 1.41
N SER A 115 -0.03 0.57 2.71
CA SER A 115 0.05 1.88 3.34
C SER A 115 1.21 2.68 2.76
N VAL A 116 1.02 3.98 2.62
CA VAL A 116 2.07 4.88 2.12
C VAL A 116 2.93 5.48 3.22
N GLN A 117 4.10 5.97 2.83
CA GLN A 117 5.03 6.71 3.68
C GLN A 117 5.47 8.01 2.99
N PRO A 118 5.94 9.01 3.73
CA PRO A 118 6.52 10.20 3.12
C PRO A 118 7.74 9.84 2.27
N PRO A 119 8.03 10.60 1.20
CA PRO A 119 9.25 10.42 0.43
C PRO A 119 10.49 10.45 1.35
N PRO A 120 11.56 9.69 1.03
CA PRO A 120 12.76 9.69 1.85
C PRO A 120 13.36 11.11 1.92
N TYR A 121 13.84 11.51 3.09
CA TYR A 121 14.53 12.79 3.28
C TYR A 121 15.75 12.87 2.37
N ARG A 122 15.91 13.98 1.64
CA ARG A 122 16.93 14.12 0.57
C ARG A 122 16.87 13.03 -0.50
N GLY A 123 15.73 12.38 -0.66
CA GLY A 123 15.49 11.40 -1.71
C GLY A 123 15.07 12.05 -3.02
N ARG A 124 14.59 11.20 -3.94
CA ARG A 124 14.21 11.58 -5.30
C ARG A 124 13.22 12.74 -5.37
N TYR A 125 12.26 12.81 -4.45
CA TYR A 125 11.31 13.93 -4.42
C TYR A 125 12.02 15.29 -4.31
N ARG A 126 12.97 15.41 -3.37
CA ARG A 126 13.74 16.65 -3.21
C ARG A 126 14.65 16.94 -4.40
N GLU A 127 15.21 15.91 -5.03
CA GLU A 127 16.00 16.09 -6.25
C GLU A 127 15.18 16.75 -7.37
N ILE A 128 13.92 16.36 -7.52
CA ILE A 128 13.03 16.88 -8.56
C ILE A 128 12.44 18.25 -8.20
N PHE A 129 11.94 18.41 -6.97
CA PHE A 129 11.17 19.60 -6.57
C PHE A 129 11.96 20.63 -5.76
N GLY A 130 13.20 20.33 -5.37
CA GLY A 130 14.03 21.22 -4.56
C GLY A 130 13.58 21.42 -3.11
N ALA A 131 12.54 20.69 -2.66
CA ALA A 131 11.97 20.77 -1.32
C ALA A 131 11.70 19.37 -0.75
N GLU A 132 11.64 19.26 0.58
CA GLU A 132 11.20 18.03 1.24
C GLU A 132 9.67 17.91 1.19
N CYS A 133 9.17 16.68 1.32
CA CYS A 133 7.74 16.37 1.35
C CYS A 133 7.39 15.68 2.66
N GLU A 134 6.55 16.32 3.47
CA GLU A 134 6.14 15.83 4.79
C GLU A 134 4.66 15.38 4.74
N THR A 135 4.39 14.30 4.00
CA THR A 135 3.09 13.61 4.09
C THR A 135 2.98 12.77 5.36
N GLU A 136 1.75 12.48 5.77
CA GLU A 136 1.50 11.66 6.97
C GLU A 136 1.99 10.22 6.74
N ALA A 137 2.83 9.71 7.65
CA ALA A 137 3.29 8.33 7.61
C ALA A 137 2.14 7.37 7.96
N ARG A 138 1.68 6.59 6.98
CA ARG A 138 0.63 5.58 7.17
C ARG A 138 1.17 4.16 7.35
N CYS A 139 2.39 3.92 6.88
CA CYS A 139 3.11 2.66 7.06
C CYS A 139 3.75 2.58 8.46
N GLU A 140 2.92 2.56 9.49
CA GLU A 140 3.35 2.54 10.89
C GLU A 140 2.50 1.55 11.68
N VAL A 141 3.09 0.92 12.69
CA VAL A 141 2.37 0.09 13.64
C VAL A 141 1.83 1.00 14.77
N PRO A 142 0.53 0.97 15.09
CA PRO A 142 -0.10 1.96 15.97
C PRO A 142 0.45 1.98 17.40
N ARG A 143 0.20 3.08 18.12
CA ARG A 143 0.63 3.40 19.50
C ARG A 143 2.14 3.57 19.75
N TRP A 144 3.04 2.87 19.05
CA TRP A 144 4.48 3.11 19.21
C TRP A 144 4.96 4.39 18.55
N SER A 145 4.42 4.69 17.38
CA SER A 145 4.84 5.85 16.59
C SER A 145 4.10 7.13 17.02
N GLY A 146 3.40 7.11 18.17
CA GLY A 146 2.60 8.23 18.67
C GLY A 146 1.26 8.44 17.96
N TRP A 147 0.93 7.62 16.96
CA TRP A 147 -0.28 7.75 16.16
C TRP A 147 -1.44 6.89 16.67
N VAL A 148 -2.64 7.50 16.68
CA VAL A 148 -3.89 6.87 17.15
C VAL A 148 -4.62 6.11 16.03
N SER A 149 -4.30 6.38 14.76
CA SER A 149 -5.00 5.82 13.59
C SER A 149 -4.07 5.59 12.39
N VAL A 150 -3.22 4.57 12.45
CA VAL A 150 -2.38 4.11 11.32
C VAL A 150 -2.85 2.75 10.82
N GLY A 151 -2.45 2.38 9.59
CA GLY A 151 -2.89 1.14 8.93
C GLY A 151 -4.34 1.12 8.43
N ASN A 152 -5.00 2.29 8.40
CA ASN A 152 -6.38 2.46 7.91
C ASN A 152 -6.49 3.09 6.53
N SER A 153 -5.39 3.57 5.95
CA SER A 153 -5.35 4.22 4.64
C SER A 153 -4.32 3.50 3.78
N TRP A 154 -4.73 3.11 2.57
CA TRP A 154 -3.90 2.44 1.57
C TRP A 154 -4.12 3.13 0.24
N ASP A 155 -3.04 3.36 -0.50
CA ASP A 155 -3.13 3.98 -1.82
C ASP A 155 -2.71 3.04 -2.94
N ALA A 156 -2.42 1.77 -2.61
CA ALA A 156 -2.09 0.76 -3.60
C ALA A 156 -2.47 -0.68 -3.18
N TYR A 157 -2.66 -1.52 -4.19
CA TYR A 157 -2.93 -2.95 -4.12
C TYR A 157 -1.95 -3.71 -5.01
N ILE A 158 -1.50 -4.88 -4.56
CA ILE A 158 -0.82 -5.86 -5.40
C ILE A 158 -1.59 -7.17 -5.34
N PHE A 159 -2.02 -7.69 -6.49
CA PHE A 159 -2.80 -8.93 -6.59
C PHE A 159 -2.56 -9.63 -7.92
N HIS A 160 -2.85 -10.93 -7.97
CA HIS A 160 -2.86 -11.68 -9.21
C HIS A 160 -4.23 -11.62 -9.89
N ALA A 161 -4.26 -11.20 -11.16
CA ALA A 161 -5.47 -11.15 -11.99
C ALA A 161 -5.63 -12.43 -12.82
N PRO A 162 -6.86 -12.88 -13.10
CA PRO A 162 -8.13 -12.22 -12.76
C PRO A 162 -8.58 -12.47 -11.31
N LEU A 163 -9.41 -11.56 -10.79
CA LEU A 163 -10.28 -11.83 -9.66
C LEU A 163 -11.32 -12.91 -10.04
N PRO A 164 -11.83 -13.71 -9.07
CA PRO A 164 -12.79 -14.77 -9.36
C PRO A 164 -14.05 -14.27 -10.09
N PRO A 165 -14.68 -15.09 -10.96
CA PRO A 165 -15.92 -14.70 -11.66
C PRO A 165 -17.09 -14.32 -10.74
N SER A 166 -17.05 -14.75 -9.47
CA SER A 166 -18.05 -14.40 -8.45
C SER A 166 -17.90 -12.97 -7.90
N PHE A 167 -16.83 -12.25 -8.23
CA PHE A 167 -16.59 -10.90 -7.73
C PHE A 167 -17.56 -9.89 -8.38
N ASN A 168 -18.40 -9.27 -7.55
CA ASN A 168 -19.39 -8.29 -7.98
C ASN A 168 -18.82 -6.87 -8.01
N PHE A 169 -18.41 -6.43 -9.19
CA PHE A 169 -17.83 -5.10 -9.42
C PHE A 169 -18.74 -3.94 -8.99
N THR A 170 -20.06 -4.10 -8.97
CA THR A 170 -20.97 -3.00 -8.57
C THR A 170 -20.80 -2.56 -7.12
N ARG A 171 -20.22 -3.41 -6.26
CA ARG A 171 -19.97 -3.06 -4.85
C ARG A 171 -18.68 -2.26 -4.63
N VAL A 172 -17.88 -2.09 -5.67
CA VAL A 172 -16.67 -1.28 -5.68
C VAL A 172 -16.73 -0.22 -6.78
N ASP A 173 -17.93 0.17 -7.22
CA ASP A 173 -18.14 1.24 -8.21
C ASP A 173 -18.05 2.63 -7.56
N HIS A 174 -16.89 2.91 -6.98
CA HIS A 174 -16.54 4.20 -6.41
C HIS A 174 -15.09 4.57 -6.77
N VAL A 175 -14.83 5.86 -6.93
CA VAL A 175 -13.49 6.37 -7.30
C VAL A 175 -12.49 6.18 -6.18
N MET A 176 -11.22 6.00 -6.54
CA MET A 176 -10.16 5.61 -5.62
C MET A 176 -9.78 6.69 -4.61
N ASN A 177 -9.91 7.97 -4.97
CA ASN A 177 -9.51 9.11 -4.15
C ASN A 177 -10.61 9.60 -3.18
N ILE A 178 -11.60 8.78 -2.82
CA ILE A 178 -12.60 9.12 -1.79
C ILE A 178 -12.22 8.46 -0.46
N PRO A 179 -12.31 9.15 0.69
CA PRO A 179 -11.99 8.53 1.97
C PRO A 179 -12.77 7.22 2.22
N HIS A 180 -12.06 6.16 2.60
CA HIS A 180 -12.54 4.78 2.87
C HIS A 180 -12.87 3.95 1.61
N ALA A 181 -12.65 4.47 0.40
CA ALA A 181 -12.86 3.75 -0.85
C ALA A 181 -12.00 2.48 -0.94
N GLU A 182 -10.74 2.63 -0.54
CA GLU A 182 -9.76 1.57 -0.37
C GLU A 182 -10.25 0.52 0.65
N ASN A 183 -10.82 0.96 1.77
CA ASN A 183 -11.29 0.04 2.80
C ASN A 183 -12.51 -0.79 2.35
N VAL A 184 -13.39 -0.21 1.54
CA VAL A 184 -14.49 -0.97 0.92
C VAL A 184 -13.95 -1.93 -0.14
N ALA A 185 -13.02 -1.49 -0.99
CA ALA A 185 -12.42 -2.35 -2.00
C ALA A 185 -11.71 -3.56 -1.38
N GLY A 186 -10.91 -3.33 -0.32
CA GLY A 186 -10.29 -4.40 0.46
C GLY A 186 -11.31 -5.35 1.05
N TYR A 187 -12.42 -4.83 1.62
CA TYR A 187 -13.47 -5.66 2.21
C TYR A 187 -14.09 -6.60 1.19
N GLU A 188 -14.41 -6.09 0.00
CA GLU A 188 -15.03 -6.90 -1.05
C GLU A 188 -14.03 -7.91 -1.64
N LEU A 189 -12.73 -7.57 -1.74
CA LEU A 189 -11.68 -8.53 -2.12
C LEU A 189 -11.58 -9.68 -1.10
N GLU A 190 -11.63 -9.37 0.19
CA GLU A 190 -11.62 -10.40 1.23
C GLU A 190 -12.89 -11.27 1.18
N ARG A 191 -14.05 -10.64 1.10
CA ARG A 191 -15.33 -11.34 1.29
C ARG A 191 -15.89 -12.02 0.07
N GLN A 192 -15.66 -11.48 -1.12
CA GLN A 192 -16.19 -12.04 -2.36
C GLN A 192 -15.15 -12.75 -3.20
N ALA A 193 -13.94 -12.19 -3.28
CA ALA A 193 -12.85 -12.83 -4.01
C ALA A 193 -12.11 -13.86 -3.12
N GLY A 194 -12.42 -13.96 -1.83
CA GLY A 194 -11.79 -14.90 -0.91
C GLY A 194 -10.29 -14.63 -0.73
N ARG A 195 -9.88 -13.36 -0.85
CA ARG A 195 -8.48 -12.95 -0.75
C ARG A 195 -8.10 -12.68 0.71
N GLN A 196 -6.96 -13.19 1.14
CA GLN A 196 -6.29 -12.73 2.36
C GLN A 196 -5.65 -11.38 2.08
N LEU A 197 -5.88 -10.40 2.96
CA LEU A 197 -5.20 -9.11 2.90
C LEU A 197 -3.94 -9.14 3.77
N SER A 198 -2.86 -8.55 3.27
CA SER A 198 -1.61 -8.36 4.00
C SER A 198 -1.06 -6.97 3.68
N ASN A 199 -0.41 -6.31 4.64
CA ASN A 199 0.19 -5.00 4.43
C ASN A 199 1.72 -5.04 4.57
N PRO A 200 2.45 -5.36 3.49
CA PRO A 200 3.90 -5.45 3.52
C PRO A 200 4.59 -4.09 3.33
N CYS A 201 3.99 -2.97 3.73
CA CYS A 201 4.56 -1.65 3.46
C CYS A 201 5.95 -1.42 4.10
N LEU A 202 6.31 -2.18 5.15
CA LEU A 202 7.67 -2.19 5.73
C LEU A 202 8.70 -2.89 4.84
N HIS A 203 8.23 -3.70 3.89
CA HIS A 203 9.06 -4.42 2.93
C HIS A 203 9.01 -3.82 1.54
N VAL A 204 7.85 -3.30 1.13
CA VAL A 204 7.57 -2.69 -0.19
C VAL A 204 7.19 -1.24 0.03
N HIS A 205 8.08 -0.34 -0.36
CA HIS A 205 7.92 1.08 -0.14
C HIS A 205 6.97 1.69 -1.17
N ALA A 206 5.92 2.33 -0.68
CA ALA A 206 4.99 3.16 -1.43
C ALA A 206 5.07 4.59 -0.89
N PHE A 207 5.63 5.53 -1.67
CA PHE A 207 5.85 6.91 -1.25
C PHE A 207 4.73 7.82 -1.73
N HIS A 208 4.13 8.60 -0.84
CA HIS A 208 3.05 9.53 -1.17
C HIS A 208 3.60 10.89 -1.63
N TRP A 209 3.62 11.14 -2.93
CA TRP A 209 4.12 12.37 -3.57
C TRP A 209 2.99 13.37 -3.79
N HIS A 210 2.32 13.77 -2.70
CA HIS A 210 1.29 14.81 -2.74
C HIS A 210 1.54 15.87 -1.69
N CYS A 211 2.47 16.77 -1.99
CA CYS A 211 2.94 17.82 -1.08
C CYS A 211 2.68 19.24 -1.61
N ILE A 212 2.45 19.40 -2.92
CA ILE A 212 2.25 20.68 -3.58
C ILE A 212 0.81 20.73 -4.13
N GLY A 213 -0.13 21.07 -3.26
CA GLY A 213 -1.53 21.27 -3.66
C GLY A 213 -2.52 21.16 -2.51
N GLY A 214 -3.79 21.51 -2.78
CA GLY A 214 -4.89 21.23 -1.86
C GLY A 214 -5.20 19.73 -1.77
N GLY A 215 -6.13 19.33 -0.90
CA GLY A 215 -6.49 17.91 -0.75
C GLY A 215 -7.02 17.30 -2.05
N MET A 216 -6.50 16.11 -2.42
CA MET A 216 -7.01 15.33 -3.57
C MET A 216 -8.27 14.54 -3.26
N HIS A 217 -8.61 14.39 -1.99
CA HIS A 217 -9.88 13.81 -1.63
C HIS A 217 -11.00 14.76 -2.03
N SER A 218 -11.95 14.23 -2.81
CA SER A 218 -13.21 14.92 -2.98
C SER A 218 -13.83 15.14 -1.58
N LYS A 219 -14.61 16.20 -1.40
CA LYS A 219 -15.38 16.40 -0.15
C LYS A 219 -16.44 15.30 0.06
N ALA A 220 -16.70 14.46 -0.94
CA ALA A 220 -17.54 13.28 -0.76
C ALA A 220 -16.78 12.25 0.07
N SER A 221 -17.50 11.56 0.95
CA SER A 221 -16.99 10.43 1.73
C SER A 221 -17.94 9.27 1.56
N ILE A 222 -17.39 8.06 1.47
CA ILE A 222 -18.19 6.83 1.44
C ILE A 222 -18.95 6.58 2.75
N ARG A 223 -18.61 7.28 3.86
CA ARG A 223 -19.30 7.19 5.16
C ARG A 223 -20.81 7.46 5.15
N LYS A 224 -21.38 7.96 4.04
CA LYS A 224 -22.84 8.09 3.89
C LYS A 224 -23.52 6.82 3.35
N MET A 225 -22.75 5.79 2.99
CA MET A 225 -23.24 4.56 2.38
C MET A 225 -23.13 3.40 3.37
N THR A 226 -24.06 2.45 3.32
CA THR A 226 -24.19 1.30 4.24
C THR A 226 -23.13 0.20 3.98
N HIS A 227 -21.96 0.57 3.48
CA HIS A 227 -20.91 -0.40 3.16
C HIS A 227 -20.25 -0.93 4.41
N ARG A 228 -19.81 -2.18 4.30
CA ARG A 228 -18.84 -2.73 5.24
C ARG A 228 -17.45 -2.37 4.75
N VAL A 229 -16.62 -1.94 5.68
CA VAL A 229 -15.22 -1.62 5.43
C VAL A 229 -14.34 -2.60 6.17
N VAL A 230 -13.21 -2.93 5.56
CA VAL A 230 -12.09 -3.56 6.26
C VAL A 230 -11.10 -2.46 6.55
N SER A 231 -10.74 -2.31 7.81
CA SER A 231 -9.78 -1.31 8.24
C SER A 231 -8.73 -1.99 9.09
N LYS A 232 -7.57 -1.35 9.24
CA LYS A 232 -6.53 -1.79 10.20
C LYS A 232 -5.88 -3.12 9.79
N VAL A 233 -5.65 -3.29 8.49
CA VAL A 233 -4.68 -4.29 7.99
C VAL A 233 -3.30 -3.72 8.32
N LEU A 234 -2.77 -4.11 9.49
CA LEU A 234 -1.56 -3.54 10.05
C LEU A 234 -0.32 -3.91 9.24
N PRO A 235 0.69 -3.01 9.16
CA PRO A 235 1.97 -3.36 8.59
C PRO A 235 2.56 -4.61 9.24
N CYS A 236 3.12 -5.51 8.43
CA CYS A 236 3.74 -6.75 8.90
C CYS A 236 5.26 -6.77 8.72
N TYR A 237 5.95 -7.52 9.59
CA TYR A 237 7.40 -7.76 9.55
C TYR A 237 7.76 -9.11 8.92
N ASP A 238 6.86 -10.08 9.04
CA ASP A 238 6.88 -11.32 8.28
C ASP A 238 5.54 -11.38 7.55
N CYS A 239 5.61 -11.01 6.27
CA CYS A 239 4.43 -10.90 5.41
C CYS A 239 4.40 -12.08 4.43
N PRO A 240 3.23 -12.72 4.23
CA PRO A 240 3.09 -13.72 3.18
C PRO A 240 3.49 -13.12 1.83
N GLY A 241 4.02 -13.93 0.92
CA GLY A 241 4.36 -13.48 -0.43
C GLY A 241 5.59 -12.56 -0.55
N MET A 242 6.40 -12.38 0.51
CA MET A 242 7.67 -11.63 0.42
C MET A 242 8.88 -12.56 0.25
N ALA A 243 9.76 -12.26 -0.71
CA ALA A 243 10.88 -13.12 -1.12
C ALA A 243 11.94 -13.28 -0.02
N GLN A 244 12.09 -12.25 0.82
CA GLN A 244 13.02 -12.27 1.92
C GLN A 244 12.30 -12.61 3.23
N LYS A 245 12.38 -13.88 3.64
CA LYS A 245 12.10 -14.23 5.04
C LYS A 245 13.21 -13.65 5.90
N ILE A 246 12.86 -12.64 6.69
CA ILE A 246 13.79 -12.09 7.66
C ILE A 246 13.79 -13.03 8.86
N ALA A 247 14.93 -13.64 9.15
CA ALA A 247 15.14 -14.39 10.39
C ALA A 247 15.22 -13.40 11.56
N TRP A 248 14.06 -12.89 11.97
CA TRP A 248 13.93 -11.97 13.08
C TRP A 248 14.42 -12.64 14.37
N CYS A 249 14.96 -11.81 15.27
CA CYS A 249 15.49 -12.26 16.55
C CYS A 249 16.70 -13.21 16.46
N SER A 250 17.58 -13.02 15.46
CA SER A 250 18.71 -13.93 15.21
C SER A 250 19.73 -14.02 16.36
N ARG A 251 19.69 -13.10 17.33
CA ARG A 251 20.55 -13.07 18.53
C ARG A 251 19.77 -13.18 19.84
N GLY A 252 18.46 -13.39 19.79
CA GLY A 252 17.59 -13.34 20.95
C GLY A 252 16.77 -14.59 21.15
N PHE A 253 15.80 -14.47 22.04
CA PHE A 253 14.81 -15.48 22.35
C PHE A 253 13.43 -15.01 21.88
N LEU A 254 12.83 -15.75 20.94
CA LEU A 254 11.47 -15.48 20.48
C LEU A 254 10.45 -15.97 21.51
N ALA A 255 9.59 -15.07 21.96
CA ALA A 255 8.48 -15.38 22.85
C ALA A 255 7.15 -15.00 22.18
N ASN A 256 6.18 -15.92 22.18
CA ASN A 256 4.82 -15.59 21.76
C ASN A 256 4.15 -14.74 22.84
N ILE A 257 3.53 -13.64 22.43
CA ILE A 257 2.80 -12.77 23.36
C ILE A 257 1.34 -13.21 23.37
N SER A 258 0.79 -13.42 24.55
CA SER A 258 -0.63 -13.72 24.69
C SER A 258 -1.47 -12.48 24.33
N ALA A 259 -2.62 -12.70 23.68
CA ALA A 259 -3.50 -11.61 23.26
C ALA A 259 -3.91 -10.64 24.41
N PRO A 260 -4.20 -11.09 25.65
CA PRO A 260 -4.63 -10.18 26.71
C PRO A 260 -3.58 -9.13 27.12
N SER A 261 -2.29 -9.47 27.18
CA SER A 261 -1.24 -8.54 27.59
C SER A 261 -0.79 -7.59 26.48
N SER A 262 -0.99 -7.98 25.22
CA SER A 262 -0.66 -7.18 24.03
C SER A 262 -1.78 -6.24 23.56
N GLN A 263 -3.02 -6.42 24.01
CA GLN A 263 -4.19 -5.60 23.62
C GLN A 263 -4.04 -4.09 23.85
N ARG A 264 -3.15 -3.67 24.76
CA ARG A 264 -2.85 -2.24 24.97
C ARG A 264 -1.92 -1.67 23.91
N LEU A 265 -1.18 -2.50 23.20
CA LEU A 265 -0.19 -2.04 22.22
C LEU A 265 -0.70 -2.28 20.82
N PHE A 266 -1.31 -3.45 20.61
CA PHE A 266 -1.97 -3.84 19.39
C PHE A 266 -3.47 -3.75 19.61
N ILE A 267 -4.17 -3.05 18.73
CA ILE A 267 -5.61 -2.83 18.86
C ILE A 267 -6.40 -4.17 18.71
N TYR A 268 -5.77 -5.24 18.21
CA TYR A 268 -6.39 -6.55 17.92
C TYR A 268 -5.46 -7.71 18.28
N PRO A 269 -6.01 -8.94 18.40
CA PRO A 269 -5.21 -10.15 18.53
C PRO A 269 -4.45 -10.43 17.24
N THR A 270 -3.34 -9.72 17.03
CA THR A 270 -2.29 -10.11 16.10
C THR A 270 -1.42 -11.17 16.78
N THR A 271 -0.93 -12.15 16.02
CA THR A 271 0.19 -12.97 16.46
C THR A 271 1.42 -12.07 16.54
N VAL A 272 1.70 -11.60 17.75
CA VAL A 272 2.87 -10.79 18.04
C VAL A 272 3.86 -11.65 18.80
N GLN A 273 5.10 -11.61 18.35
CA GLN A 273 6.22 -12.17 19.08
C GLN A 273 7.05 -11.05 19.68
N ALA A 274 7.63 -11.28 20.85
CA ALA A 274 8.71 -10.46 21.38
C ALA A 274 10.04 -11.15 21.07
N CYS A 275 10.99 -10.40 20.53
CA CYS A 275 12.38 -10.79 20.55
C CYS A 275 13.02 -10.31 21.85
N LEU A 276 13.37 -11.22 22.73
CA LEU A 276 13.94 -10.94 24.04
C LEU A 276 15.45 -11.15 24.06
N SER A 277 16.17 -10.53 25.00
CA SER A 277 17.62 -10.70 25.11
C SER A 277 17.99 -12.07 25.69
N GLY A 278 17.08 -12.68 26.45
CA GLY A 278 17.22 -14.04 26.97
C GLY A 278 15.93 -14.54 27.64
N PRO A 279 15.87 -15.82 28.05
CA PRO A 279 14.68 -16.42 28.66
C PRO A 279 14.21 -15.72 29.95
N GLN A 280 15.13 -15.16 30.72
CA GLN A 280 14.83 -14.41 31.95
C GLN A 280 13.98 -13.15 31.72
N ASP A 281 14.02 -12.57 30.52
CA ASP A 281 13.17 -11.44 30.18
C ASP A 281 11.70 -11.83 30.05
N LEU A 282 11.38 -13.13 29.92
CA LEU A 282 10.02 -13.62 29.80
C LEU A 282 9.21 -13.36 31.08
N GLU A 283 9.86 -13.48 32.25
CA GLU A 283 9.24 -13.20 33.55
C GLU A 283 8.85 -11.72 33.70
N HIS A 284 9.50 -10.84 32.95
CA HIS A 284 9.26 -9.40 32.95
C HIS A 284 8.49 -8.91 31.71
N LEU A 285 8.12 -9.79 30.78
CA LEU A 285 7.53 -9.41 29.50
C LEU A 285 6.27 -8.56 29.68
N ASP A 286 5.36 -8.98 30.55
CA ASP A 286 4.12 -8.23 30.79
C ASP A 286 4.38 -6.85 31.39
N ALA A 287 5.36 -6.70 32.27
CA ALA A 287 5.75 -5.40 32.83
C ALA A 287 6.35 -4.49 31.73
N LYS A 288 7.26 -5.03 30.90
CA LYS A 288 7.85 -4.30 29.77
C LYS A 288 6.78 -3.85 28.77
N LEU A 289 5.77 -4.69 28.49
CA LEU A 289 4.63 -4.33 27.64
C LEU A 289 3.76 -3.23 28.29
N GLN A 290 3.46 -3.34 29.58
CA GLN A 290 2.66 -2.35 30.31
C GLN A 290 3.34 -0.97 30.39
N ASN A 291 4.67 -0.95 30.45
CA ASN A 291 5.49 0.26 30.51
C ASN A 291 5.90 0.81 29.13
N ASN A 292 5.46 0.18 28.02
CA ASN A 292 5.88 0.50 26.65
C ASN A 292 7.41 0.44 26.43
N GLU A 293 8.12 -0.45 27.11
CA GLU A 293 9.58 -0.60 27.02
C GLU A 293 10.03 -1.37 25.78
N LEU A 294 9.12 -2.13 25.14
CA LEU A 294 9.41 -2.86 23.91
C LEU A 294 8.89 -2.06 22.71
N GLY A 295 9.80 -1.67 21.82
CA GLY A 295 9.48 -1.07 20.53
C GLY A 295 9.38 -2.10 19.40
N PRO A 296 9.03 -1.70 18.18
CA PRO A 296 9.07 -2.58 17.01
C PRO A 296 10.51 -2.98 16.64
N CYS A 297 10.72 -4.23 16.23
CA CYS A 297 12.01 -4.66 15.69
C CYS A 297 12.27 -3.99 14.33
N ARG A 298 13.44 -3.36 14.20
CA ARG A 298 13.91 -2.67 12.98
C ARG A 298 14.99 -3.45 12.27
N LYS A 299 15.70 -4.34 12.98
CA LYS A 299 16.78 -5.16 12.42
C LYS A 299 16.64 -6.63 12.82
N PRO A 300 17.10 -7.57 11.97
CA PRO A 300 16.97 -9.00 12.26
C PRO A 300 17.66 -9.43 13.57
N ASN A 301 18.71 -8.70 13.97
CA ASN A 301 19.55 -9.01 15.11
C ASN A 301 19.25 -8.15 16.35
N GLU A 302 18.16 -7.38 16.33
CA GLU A 302 17.69 -6.57 17.44
C GLU A 302 17.00 -7.45 18.48
N VAL A 303 17.11 -7.07 19.76
CA VAL A 303 16.50 -7.73 20.92
C VAL A 303 15.83 -6.67 21.78
N GLY A 304 14.90 -7.07 22.64
CA GLY A 304 14.05 -6.13 23.38
C GLY A 304 13.01 -5.43 22.49
N CYS A 305 12.51 -6.13 21.47
CA CYS A 305 11.61 -5.56 20.48
C CYS A 305 10.46 -6.51 20.11
N LEU A 306 9.47 -6.01 19.37
CA LEU A 306 8.25 -6.70 18.98
C LEU A 306 8.21 -6.95 17.48
N ILE A 307 7.66 -8.10 17.10
CA ILE A 307 7.52 -8.58 15.74
C ILE A 307 6.02 -8.84 15.53
N ALA A 308 5.40 -8.03 14.67
CA ALA A 308 4.03 -8.25 14.22
C ALA A 308 4.03 -9.14 12.96
N HIS A 309 3.50 -10.35 13.09
CA HIS A 309 3.29 -11.21 11.94
C HIS A 309 2.04 -10.76 11.20
N GLY A 310 2.11 -10.66 9.87
CA GLY A 310 0.96 -10.32 9.04
C GLY A 310 -0.04 -11.46 8.87
N GLU A 311 0.17 -12.55 9.60
CA GLU A 311 -0.56 -13.79 9.46
C GLU A 311 -1.96 -13.73 10.11
N TRP A 312 -2.94 -14.24 9.35
CA TRP A 312 -4.23 -14.80 9.77
C TRP A 312 -5.00 -14.13 10.91
N VAL A 313 -5.14 -12.80 10.89
CA VAL A 313 -6.12 -12.13 11.76
C VAL A 313 -7.39 -11.90 10.97
N ALA A 314 -8.52 -12.42 11.46
CA ALA A 314 -9.82 -12.03 10.93
C ALA A 314 -9.96 -10.51 11.05
N HIS A 315 -10.00 -9.80 9.93
CA HIS A 315 -10.06 -8.35 9.96
C HIS A 315 -11.41 -7.87 10.52
N GLU A 316 -11.38 -6.77 11.26
CA GLU A 316 -12.61 -6.19 11.81
C GLU A 316 -13.44 -5.56 10.68
N HIS A 317 -14.68 -6.01 10.56
CA HIS A 317 -15.64 -5.44 9.62
C HIS A 317 -16.54 -4.47 10.36
N LYS A 318 -16.54 -3.20 9.92
CA LYS A 318 -17.45 -2.17 10.45
C LYS A 318 -18.39 -1.71 9.38
N LEU A 319 -19.58 -1.26 9.79
CA LEU A 319 -20.39 -0.38 8.96
C LEU A 319 -19.70 0.99 8.96
N SER A 320 -19.46 1.55 7.76
CA SER A 320 -18.82 2.86 7.59
C SER A 320 -19.69 4.03 8.02
#